data_AF-A0ABD6F401-F1
#
_entry.id   AF-A0ABD6F401-F1
#
_cell.length_a   1.000
_cell.length_b   1.000
_cell.length_c   1.000
_cell.angle_alpha   90.00
_cell.angle_beta   90.00
_cell.angle_gamma   90.00
#
_symmetry.space_group_name_H-M   'P 1'
#
loop_
_entity.id
_entity.type
_entity.pdbx_description
1 polymer ?
#
loop_
_entity_poly.entity_id
_entity_poly.type
_entity_poly.pdbx_seq_one_letter_code
_entity_poly.pdbx_strand_id
1 'polypeptide(L)' 'MGARTHLTLKAAILVGGAQKGTRFRPLSLQLPKPLFPIAGVPLIEHHIEKLSSLRDLSEIFLLGFYPADQFKEFVDR' A
#
# COMPACT_ATOMS: atom_id res chain seq x y z
N MET A 1 6.01 17.45 -35.71
CA MET A 1 5.35 17.55 -34.39
C MET A 1 5.15 16.13 -33.88
N GLY A 2 6.11 15.58 -33.15
CA GLY A 2 6.04 14.18 -32.69
C GLY A 2 5.00 14.04 -31.58
N ALA A 3 4.09 13.06 -31.70
CA ALA A 3 3.16 12.73 -30.64
C ALA A 3 3.97 12.38 -29.37
N ARG A 4 3.79 13.16 -28.29
CA ARG A 4 4.33 12.80 -26.98
C ARG A 4 3.55 11.57 -26.51
N THR A 5 4.19 10.40 -26.53
CA THR A 5 3.62 9.19 -25.95
C THR A 5 3.42 9.43 -24.46
N HIS A 6 2.17 9.49 -24.01
CA HIS A 6 1.83 9.61 -22.61
C HIS A 6 2.16 8.29 -21.91
N LEU A 7 3.24 8.26 -21.13
CA LEU A 7 3.66 7.06 -20.41
C LEU A 7 2.77 6.89 -19.19
N THR A 8 1.98 5.83 -19.18
CA THR A 8 1.18 5.46 -18.01
C THR A 8 2.09 4.80 -16.98
N LEU A 9 2.07 5.31 -15.75
CA LEU A 9 2.85 4.79 -14.64
C LEU A 9 2.06 3.76 -13.85
N LYS A 10 2.78 2.76 -13.34
CA LYS A 10 2.29 1.79 -12.38
C LYS A 10 3.26 1.74 -11.20
N ALA A 11 2.74 1.58 -10.00
CA ALA A 11 3.55 1.50 -8.78
C ALA A 11 3.33 0.18 -8.06
N ALA A 12 4.33 -0.28 -7.32
CA ALA A 12 4.22 -1.43 -6.43
C ALA A 12 4.65 -1.02 -5.01
N ILE A 13 3.79 -1.31 -4.03
CA ILE A 13 4.10 -1.19 -2.62
C ILE A 13 4.36 -2.61 -2.10
N LEU A 14 5.59 -2.86 -1.64
CA LEU A 14 5.96 -4.14 -1.07
C LEU A 14 5.47 -4.23 0.38
N VAL A 15 4.37 -4.96 0.57
CA VAL A 15 3.83 -5.32 1.88
C VAL A 15 4.37 -6.67 2.36
N GLY A 16 5.64 -6.97 2.06
CA GLY A 16 6.30 -8.21 2.42
C GLY A 16 6.74 -8.29 3.89
N GLY A 17 7.16 -9.49 4.30
CA GLY A 17 7.65 -9.79 5.65
C GLY A 17 6.76 -10.78 6.41
N ALA A 18 7.18 -11.17 7.62
CA ALA A 18 6.36 -12.02 8.46
C ALA A 18 5.01 -11.33 8.75
N GLN A 19 3.90 -12.04 8.53
CA GLN A 19 2.54 -11.51 8.75
C GLN A 19 2.36 -10.91 10.16
N LYS A 20 3.11 -11.44 11.15
CA LYS A 20 3.26 -10.86 12.48
C LYS A 20 4.66 -10.29 12.61
N GLY A 21 4.80 -8.97 12.48
CA GLY A 21 6.08 -8.28 12.59
C GLY A 21 6.75 -8.50 13.96
N THR A 22 7.87 -9.22 14.00
CA THR A 22 8.53 -9.61 15.27
C THR A 22 8.96 -8.42 16.13
N ARG A 23 9.42 -7.33 15.49
CA ARG A 23 9.80 -6.05 16.12
C ARG A 23 8.62 -5.11 16.39
N PHE A 24 7.44 -5.45 15.90
CA PHE A 24 6.22 -4.63 16.00
C PHE A 24 5.20 -5.25 16.96
N ARG A 25 5.64 -6.26 17.73
CA ARG A 25 4.84 -6.85 18.81
C ARG A 25 4.79 -5.89 20.01
N PRO A 26 3.67 -5.86 20.75
CA PRO A 26 2.48 -6.71 20.59
C PRO A 26 1.51 -6.26 19.48
N LEU A 27 1.72 -5.07 18.89
CA LEU A 27 0.76 -4.41 17.99
C LEU A 27 0.43 -5.22 16.73
N SER A 28 1.43 -5.89 16.14
CA SER A 28 1.22 -6.72 14.93
C SER A 28 0.52 -8.07 15.19
N LEU A 29 0.07 -8.35 16.42
CA LEU A 29 -0.64 -9.60 16.72
C LEU A 29 -2.10 -9.55 16.29
N GLN A 30 -2.70 -8.35 16.29
CA GLN A 30 -4.11 -8.13 16.01
C GLN A 30 -4.33 -7.45 14.65
N LEU A 31 -3.37 -6.65 14.19
CA LEU A 31 -3.50 -5.86 12.97
C LEU A 31 -2.25 -5.99 12.08
N PRO A 32 -2.42 -6.19 10.76
CA PRO A 32 -1.31 -6.16 9.80
C PRO A 32 -0.55 -4.85 9.90
N LYS A 33 0.79 -4.92 9.92
CA LYS A 33 1.63 -3.71 10.00
C LYS A 33 1.28 -2.66 8.92
N PRO A 34 1.01 -3.02 7.65
CA PRO A 34 0.66 -2.03 6.63
C PRO A 34 -0.65 -1.27 6.94
N LEU A 35 -1.57 -1.89 7.68
CA LEU A 35 -2.84 -1.28 8.08
C LEU A 35 -2.78 -0.60 9.45
N PHE A 36 -1.64 -0.67 10.13
CA PHE A 36 -1.48 -0.04 11.44
C PHE A 36 -1.59 1.49 11.33
N PRO A 37 -2.41 2.15 12.16
CA PRO A 37 -2.62 3.58 12.06
C PRO A 37 -1.40 4.37 12.57
N ILE A 38 -0.93 5.31 11.76
CA ILE A 38 0.06 6.33 12.12
C ILE A 38 -0.66 7.67 12.06
N ALA A 39 -0.77 8.34 13.20
CA ALA A 39 -1.56 9.56 13.37
C ALA A 39 -3.03 9.39 12.90
N GLY A 40 -3.63 8.22 13.15
CA GLY A 40 -5.02 7.91 12.79
C GLY A 40 -5.23 7.42 11.35
N VAL A 41 -4.19 7.42 10.52
CA VAL A 41 -4.26 7.00 9.10
C VAL A 41 -3.44 5.73 8.90
N PRO A 42 -3.96 4.67 8.24
CA PRO A 42 -3.22 3.45 7.93
C PRO A 42 -1.85 3.74 7.30
N LEU A 43 -0.80 3.06 7.77
CA LEU A 43 0.57 3.26 7.29
C LEU A 43 0.67 3.22 5.76
N ILE A 44 -0.04 2.30 5.11
CA ILE A 44 -0.04 2.14 3.66
C ILE A 44 -0.74 3.29 2.91
N GLU A 45 -1.70 3.96 3.55
CA GLU A 45 -2.44 5.09 2.96
C GLU A 45 -1.51 6.29 2.73
N HIS A 46 -0.58 6.56 3.64
CA HIS A 46 0.47 7.58 3.44
C HIS A 46 1.30 7.35 2.16
N HIS A 47 1.59 6.09 1.83
CA HIS A 47 2.30 5.75 0.59
C HIS A 47 1.42 5.91 -0.64
N ILE A 48 0.16 5.49 -0.56
CA ILE A 48 -0.82 5.60 -1.64
C ILE A 48 -1.10 7.08 -1.96
N GLU A 49 -1.30 7.93 -0.94
CA GLU A 49 -1.49 9.38 -1.13
C GLU A 49 -0.29 10.00 -1.84
N LYS A 50 0.93 9.64 -1.42
CA LYS A 50 2.14 10.17 -2.03
C LYS A 50 2.28 9.72 -3.49
N LEU A 51 2.00 8.45 -3.79
CA LEU A 51 2.02 7.92 -5.15
C LEU A 51 0.92 8.56 -6.01
N SER A 52 -0.27 8.77 -5.46
CA SER A 52 -1.42 9.36 -6.16
C SER A 52 -1.19 10.82 -6.57
N SER A 53 -0.18 11.48 -5.98
CA SER A 53 0.27 12.81 -6.43
C SER A 53 1.07 12.78 -7.74
N LEU A 54 1.51 11.61 -8.20
CA LEU A 54 2.23 11.45 -9.46
C LEU A 54 1.26 11.62 -10.62
N ARG A 55 1.67 12.42 -11.62
CA ARG A 55 0.96 12.46 -12.89
C ARG A 55 1.06 11.11 -13.56
N ASP A 56 -0.01 10.71 -14.22
CA ASP A 56 -0.07 9.56 -15.13
C ASP A 56 0.01 8.19 -14.43
N LEU A 57 -0.10 8.13 -13.10
CA LEU A 57 -0.26 6.88 -12.35
C LEU A 57 -1.65 6.29 -12.58
N SER A 58 -1.72 5.05 -13.08
CA SER A 58 -2.99 4.35 -13.30
C SER A 58 -3.27 3.27 -12.26
N GLU A 59 -2.23 2.64 -11.70
CA GLU A 59 -2.36 1.44 -10.88
C GLU A 59 -1.32 1.40 -9.76
N ILE A 60 -1.75 0.92 -8.59
CA ILE A 60 -0.89 0.60 -7.45
C ILE A 60 -1.11 -0.87 -7.08
N PHE A 61 -0.04 -1.66 -7.08
CA PHE A 61 -0.06 -3.06 -6.66
C PHE A 61 0.44 -3.20 -5.23
N LEU A 62 -0.30 -3.89 -4.39
CA LEU A 62 0.16 -4.32 -3.06
C LEU A 62 0.74 -5.73 -3.19
N LEU A 63 2.06 -5.86 -3.07
CA LEU A 63 2.76 -7.13 -3.28
C LEU A 63 3.33 -7.66 -1.97
N GLY A 64 2.92 -8.85 -1.55
CA GLY A 64 3.43 -9.48 -0.34
C GLY A 64 2.75 -10.81 -0.02
N PHE A 65 2.91 -11.25 1.24
CA PHE A 65 2.41 -12.53 1.73
C PHE A 65 1.18 -12.42 2.64
N TYR A 66 0.60 -11.22 2.74
CA TYR A 66 -0.65 -11.05 3.48
C TYR A 66 -1.83 -11.57 2.64
N PRO A 67 -2.78 -12.28 3.26
CA PRO A 67 -4.02 -12.64 2.62
C PRO A 67 -4.79 -11.40 2.11
N ALA A 68 -5.32 -11.46 0.89
CA ALA A 68 -5.98 -10.32 0.25
C ALA A 68 -7.24 -9.84 1.01
N ASP A 69 -7.94 -10.76 1.65
CA ASP A 69 -9.10 -10.50 2.51
C ASP A 69 -8.79 -9.56 3.68
N GLN A 70 -7.56 -9.58 4.21
CA GLN A 70 -7.15 -8.65 5.28
C GLN A 70 -7.10 -7.19 4.81
N PHE A 71 -6.94 -6.97 3.51
CA PHE A 71 -6.90 -5.64 2.91
C PHE A 71 -8.23 -5.24 2.28
N LYS A 72 -9.22 -6.14 2.22
CA LYS A 72 -10.46 -5.92 1.48
C LYS A 72 -11.20 -4.66 1.93
N GLU A 73 -11.41 -4.50 3.23
CA GLU A 73 -12.08 -3.31 3.78
C GLU A 73 -11.30 -2.02 3.49
N PHE A 74 -9.98 -2.09 3.48
CA PHE A 74 -9.13 -0.94 3.16
C PHE A 74 -9.17 -0.58 1.66
N VAL A 75 -9.19 -1.58 0.78
CA VAL A 75 -9.15 -1.39 -0.68
C VAL A 75 -10.52 -1.00 -1.25
N ASP A 76 -11.61 -1.47 -0.64
CA ASP A 76 -12.98 -1.18 -1.09
C ASP A 76 -13.52 0.19 -0.63
N ARG A 77 -12.75 0.93 0.19
CA ARG A 77 -13.06 2.30 0.62
C ARG A 77 -12.98 3.28 -0.54
#